data_AF-A0A969SBJ8-F1
#
_entry.id   AF-A0A969SBJ8-F1
#
_cell.length_a   1.000
_cell.length_b   1.000
_cell.length_c   1.000
_cell.angle_alpha   90.00
_cell.angle_beta   90.00
_cell.angle_gamma   90.00
#
_symmetry.space_group_name_H-M   'P 1'
#
loop_
_entity.id
_entity.type
_entity.pdbx_description
1 polymer ?
#
loop_
_entity_poly.entity_id
_entity_poly.type
_entity_poly.pdbx_seq_one_letter_code
_entity_poly.pdbx_strand_id
1 'polypeptide(L)' 'MIGLDINCVLRYLLSDHERQATALAERIDAVIEAGHTLYINDIVLADFAWTLGAAYDFDRTRD' A
#
# COMPACT_ATOMS: atom_id res chain seq x y z
N MET A 1 1.31 9.90 14.32
CA MET A 1 1.73 9.60 12.93
C MET A 1 1.81 8.09 12.79
N ILE A 2 1.04 7.49 11.89
CA ILE A 2 1.05 6.04 11.66
C ILE A 2 1.80 5.78 10.36
N GLY A 3 2.91 5.03 10.41
CA GLY A 3 3.65 4.64 9.22
C GLY A 3 3.01 3.44 8.54
N LEU A 4 2.96 3.43 7.21
CA LEU A 4 2.52 2.27 6.43
C LEU A 4 3.73 1.43 6.00
N ASP A 5 3.60 0.12 6.15
CA ASP A 5 4.51 -0.87 5.56
C ASP A 5 4.18 -1.09 4.08
N ILE A 6 5.14 -1.62 3.32
CA ILE A 6 4.93 -1.98 1.91
C ILE A 6 3.75 -2.93 1.72
N ASN A 7 3.58 -3.94 2.59
CA ASN A 7 2.47 -4.89 2.44
C ASN A 7 1.13 -4.19 2.61
N CYS A 8 1.04 -3.21 3.52
CA CYS A 8 -0.16 -2.40 3.65
C CYS A 8 -0.47 -1.67 2.34
N VAL A 9 0.52 -1.00 1.77
CA VAL A 9 0.35 -0.28 0.49
C VAL A 9 -0.08 -1.23 -0.63
N LEU A 10 0.56 -2.39 -0.76
CA LEU A 10 0.21 -3.41 -1.76
C LEU A 10 -1.22 -3.93 -1.59
N ARG A 11 -1.60 -4.36 -0.36
CA ARG A 11 -2.93 -4.92 -0.11
C ARG A 11 -4.03 -3.89 -0.34
N TYR A 12 -3.79 -2.64 0.04
CA TYR A 12 -4.76 -1.56 -0.17
C TYR A 12 -4.97 -1.25 -1.65
N LEU A 13 -3.88 -1.08 -2.42
CA LEU A 13 -3.98 -0.62 -3.81
C LEU A 13 -4.34 -1.74 -4.79
N LEU A 14 -3.87 -2.96 -4.55
CA LEU A 14 -4.03 -4.07 -5.49
C LEU A 14 -5.17 -5.01 -5.13
N SER A 15 -5.68 -4.95 -3.89
CA SER A 15 -6.74 -5.85 -3.40
C SER A 15 -6.43 -7.35 -3.60
N ASP A 16 -5.15 -7.70 -3.63
CA ASP A 16 -4.65 -9.05 -3.95
C ASP A 16 -4.74 -10.04 -2.78
N HIS A 17 -5.12 -9.54 -1.60
CA HIS A 17 -5.45 -10.34 -0.42
C HIS A 17 -6.72 -9.77 0.24
N GLU A 18 -7.88 -10.26 -0.20
CA GLU A 18 -9.22 -9.78 0.19
C GLU A 18 -9.36 -9.41 1.67
N ARG A 19 -9.10 -10.35 2.59
CA ARG A 19 -9.24 -10.10 4.04
C ARG A 19 -8.38 -8.95 4.57
N GLN A 20 -7.16 -8.81 4.03
CA GLN A 20 -6.24 -7.75 4.46
C GLN A 20 -6.61 -6.43 3.78
N ALA A 21 -7.01 -6.45 2.51
CA ALA A 21 -7.48 -5.27 1.80
C ALA A 21 -8.68 -4.62 2.50
N THR A 22 -9.69 -5.43 2.87
CA THR A 22 -10.87 -4.94 3.60
C THR A 22 -10.50 -4.36 4.96
N ALA A 23 -9.76 -5.13 5.78
CA ALA A 23 -9.37 -4.68 7.11
C ALA A 23 -8.52 -3.40 7.06
N LEU A 24 -7.69 -3.26 6.03
CA LEU A 24 -6.83 -2.10 5.87
C LEU A 24 -7.60 -0.88 5.37
N ALA A 25 -8.57 -1.06 4.47
CA ALA A 25 -9.47 0.01 4.04
C ALA A 25 -10.27 0.57 5.23
N GLU A 26 -10.92 -0.30 6.01
CA GLU A 26 -11.64 0.09 7.23
C GLU A 26 -10.72 0.84 8.22
N ARG A 27 -9.48 0.37 8.37
CA ARG A 27 -8.52 1.01 9.26
C ARG A 27 -8.08 2.38 8.75
N ILE A 28 -7.85 2.53 7.45
CA ILE A 28 -7.47 3.79 6.82
C ILE A 28 -8.59 4.81 6.95
N ASP A 29 -9.83 4.41 6.67
CA ASP A 29 -11.02 5.27 6.81
C ASP A 29 -11.15 5.77 8.25
N ALA A 30 -11.06 4.88 9.24
CA ALA A 30 -11.12 5.26 10.65
C ALA A 30 -9.99 6.22 11.09
N VAL A 31 -8.80 6.12 10.49
CA VAL A 31 -7.68 7.05 10.77
C VAL A 31 -7.96 8.42 10.15
N ILE A 32 -8.47 8.45 8.91
CA ILE A 32 -8.83 9.68 8.21
C ILE A 32 -9.98 10.39 8.92
N GLU A 33 -11.03 9.67 9.32
CA GLU A 33 -12.16 10.20 10.07
C GLU A 33 -11.73 10.77 11.44
N ALA A 34 -10.75 10.16 12.08
CA ALA A 34 -10.15 10.68 13.32
C ALA A 34 -9.25 11.92 13.11
N GLY A 35 -9.11 12.42 11.87
CA GLY A 35 -8.26 13.57 11.54
C GLY A 35 -6.76 13.28 11.63
N HIS A 36 -6.38 12.00 11.58
CA HIS A 36 -4.99 11.59 11.61
C HIS A 36 -4.43 11.39 10.21
N THR A 37 -3.09 11.47 10.10
CA THR A 37 -2.37 11.26 8.84
C THR A 37 -1.60 9.94 8.88
N LEU A 38 -1.59 9.28 7.72
CA LEU A 38 -0.77 8.11 7.43
C LEU A 38 0.50 8.57 6.70
N TYR A 39 1.63 8.00 7.07
CA TYR A 39 2.92 8.33 6.49
C TYR A 39 3.46 7.17 5.68
N ILE A 40 3.82 7.44 4.42
CA ILE A 40 4.57 6.53 3.57
C ILE A 40 5.95 7.13 3.42
N ASN A 41 6.99 6.39 3.82
CA ASN A 41 8.36 6.85 3.72
C ASN A 41 8.96 6.48 2.34
N ASP A 42 10.07 7.12 1.98
CA ASP A 42 10.72 6.94 0.68
C ASP A 42 11.19 5.50 0.43
N ILE A 43 11.58 4.76 1.49
CA ILE A 43 11.98 3.35 1.37
C ILE A 43 10.76 2.50 0.98
N VAL A 44 9.61 2.72 1.62
CA VAL A 44 8.35 2.02 1.30
C VAL A 44 7.90 2.34 -0.13
N LEU A 45 8.06 3.58 -0.59
CA LEU A 45 7.77 3.94 -1.98
C LEU A 45 8.72 3.25 -2.97
N ALA A 46 10.02 3.23 -2.67
CA ALA A 46 11.02 2.56 -3.52
C ALA A 46 10.75 1.05 -3.59
N ASP A 47 10.49 0.40 -2.46
CA ASP A 47 10.21 -1.03 -2.42
C ASP A 47 8.88 -1.36 -3.09
N PHE A 48 7.85 -0.52 -2.96
CA PHE A 48 6.59 -0.69 -3.68
C PHE A 48 6.81 -0.68 -5.19
N ALA A 49 7.53 0.32 -5.71
CA ALA A 49 7.83 0.42 -7.14
C ALA A 49 8.62 -0.79 -7.66
N TRP A 50 9.64 -1.23 -6.90
CA TRP A 50 10.42 -2.41 -7.26
C TRP A 50 9.58 -3.70 -7.20
N THR A 51 8.77 -3.86 -6.15
CA THR A 51 7.94 -5.06 -5.93
C THR A 51 6.86 -5.20 -6.99
N LEU A 52 6.27 -4.09 -7.45
CA LEU A 52 5.32 -4.08 -8.56
C LEU A 52 5.91 -4.73 -9.82
N GLY A 53 7.14 -4.38 -10.20
CA GLY A 53 7.81 -5.00 -11.35
C GLY A 53 8.23 -6.45 -11.07
N ALA A 54 8.82 -6.72 -9.90
CA ALA A 54 9.41 -8.02 -9.59
C ALA A 54 8.39 -9.14 -9.31
N ALA A 55 7.25 -8.80 -8.68
CA ALA A 55 6.28 -9.77 -8.18
C ALA A 55 4.89 -9.67 -8.82
N TYR A 56 4.56 -8.53 -9.44
CA TYR A 56 3.23 -8.29 -10.03
C TYR A 56 3.28 -8.03 -11.54
N ASP A 57 4.45 -8.20 -12.18
CA ASP A 57 4.67 -8.01 -13.63
C ASP A 57 4.24 -6.62 -14.14
N PHE A 58 4.23 -5.61 -13.26
CA PHE A 58 4.03 -4.21 -13.63
C PHE A 58 5.35 -3.61 -14.10
N ASP A 59 5.82 -4.01 -15.27
CA ASP A 59 6.97 -3.40 -15.93
C ASP A 59 6.50 -2.39 -16.99
N ARG A 60 6.70 -1.08 -16.72
CA ARG A 60 6.39 -0.01 -17.68
C ARG A 60 7.35 0.07 -18.88
N THR A 61 8.42 -0.72 -18.89
CA THR A 61 9.39 -0.76 -20.00
C THR A 61 9.10 -1.86 -21.02
N ARG A 62 8.04 -2.65 -20.79
CA ARG A 62 7.62 -3.76 -21.66
C ARG A 62 6.53 -3.43 -22.69
N ASP A 63 6.09 -2.17 -22.78
CA ASP A 63 5.13 -1.69 -23.80
C ASP A 63 5.82 -1.25 -25.10
#